data_AF-A0A965AQ12-F1
#
_entry.id   AF-A0A965AQ12-F1
#
_cell.length_a   1.000
_cell.length_b   1.000
_cell.length_c   1.000
_cell.angle_alpha   90.00
_cell.angle_beta   90.00
_cell.angle_gamma   90.00
#
_symmetry.space_group_name_H-M   'P 1'
#
loop_
_entity.id
_entity.type
_entity.pdbx_description
1 polymer ?
#
loop_
_entity_poly.entity_id
_entity_poly.type
_entity_poly.pdbx_seq_one_letter_code
_entity_poly.pdbx_strand_id
1 'polypeptide(L)' 'MNTYRDLSIDKLFRLDGEVALVTGGGDGFGRIASMTYANAGATVAVTDIDITKADAVVAEITNGGGHAV' A
#
# COMPACT_ATOMS: atom_id res chain seq x y z
N MET A 1 -6.38 -33.51 -7.90
CA MET A 1 -6.17 -32.30 -7.07
C MET A 1 -6.58 -31.11 -7.93
N ASN A 2 -7.68 -30.42 -7.60
CA ASN A 2 -8.14 -29.31 -8.45
C ASN A 2 -7.33 -28.05 -8.10
N THR A 3 -6.40 -27.67 -8.98
CA THR A 3 -5.42 -26.57 -8.79
C THR A 3 -6.07 -25.19 -8.61
N TYR A 4 -7.37 -25.06 -8.88
CA TYR A 4 -8.10 -23.78 -8.81
C TYR A 4 -8.74 -23.49 -7.44
N ARG A 5 -8.60 -24.37 -6.45
CA ARG A 5 -9.21 -24.18 -5.12
C ARG A 5 -8.62 -23.01 -4.32
N ASP A 6 -7.46 -22.52 -4.76
CA ASP A 6 -6.69 -21.48 -4.08
C ASP A 6 -6.75 -20.10 -4.76
N LEU A 7 -7.54 -19.96 -5.82
CA LEU A 7 -7.67 -18.71 -6.59
C LEU A 7 -8.92 -17.91 -6.19
N SER A 8 -9.24 -17.84 -4.89
CA SER A 8 -10.28 -16.89 -4.48
C SER A 8 -9.81 -15.48 -4.86
N ILE A 9 -10.74 -14.65 -5.34
CA ILE A 9 -10.42 -13.28 -5.76
C ILE A 9 -9.72 -12.52 -4.62
N ASP A 10 -10.18 -12.68 -3.39
CA ASP A 10 -9.53 -12.07 -2.23
C ASP A 10 -8.08 -12.52 -2.08
N LYS A 11 -7.79 -13.82 -2.24
CA LYS A 11 -6.41 -14.32 -2.11
C LYS A 11 -5.48 -13.81 -3.22
N LEU A 12 -6.02 -13.47 -4.38
CA LEU A 12 -5.24 -12.94 -5.50
C LEU A 12 -4.86 -11.47 -5.33
N PHE A 13 -5.63 -10.69 -4.56
CA PHE A 13 -5.50 -9.23 -4.52
C PHE A 13 -5.25 -8.65 -3.11
N ARG A 14 -5.52 -9.39 -2.03
CA ARG A 14 -5.15 -8.97 -0.68
C ARG A 14 -3.64 -9.08 -0.49
N LEU A 15 -3.09 -8.08 0.19
CA LEU A 15 -1.67 -7.95 0.54
C LEU A 15 -1.47 -7.95 2.06
N ASP A 16 -2.40 -8.58 2.79
CA ASP A 16 -2.34 -8.68 4.25
C ASP A 16 -1.03 -9.34 4.71
N GLY A 17 -0.26 -8.63 5.53
CA GLY A 17 1.04 -9.09 6.04
C GLY A 17 2.24 -8.81 5.13
N GLU A 18 2.02 -8.31 3.92
CA GLU A 18 3.08 -7.91 2.99
C GLU A 18 3.55 -6.47 3.25
N VAL A 19 4.77 -6.15 2.82
CA VAL A 19 5.34 -4.80 2.87
C VAL A 19 5.57 -4.27 1.45
N ALA A 20 5.03 -3.09 1.16
CA ALA A 20 5.21 -2.41 -0.12
C ALA A 20 6.12 -1.18 0.03
N LEU A 21 7.26 -1.16 -0.66
CA LEU A 21 8.12 0.03 -0.77
C LEU A 21 7.74 0.81 -2.02
N VAL A 22 7.32 2.07 -1.85
CA VAL A 22 6.91 2.93 -2.97
C VAL A 22 7.86 4.10 -3.11
N THR A 23 8.54 4.19 -4.25
CA THR A 23 9.41 5.33 -4.63
C THR A 23 8.61 6.42 -5.34
N GLY A 24 8.83 7.68 -4.98
CA GLY A 24 7.99 8.79 -5.43
C GLY A 24 6.58 8.72 -4.86
N GLY A 25 6.43 8.13 -3.68
CA GLY A 25 5.15 7.82 -3.04
C GLY A 25 4.40 9.05 -2.50
N GLY A 26 5.03 10.22 -2.48
CA GLY A 26 4.44 11.44 -1.91
C GLY A 26 3.43 12.14 -2.83
N ASP A 27 3.40 11.83 -4.13
CA ASP A 27 2.56 12.56 -5.10
C ASP A 27 2.09 11.70 -6.27
N GLY A 28 1.16 12.21 -7.07
CA GLY A 28 0.71 11.63 -8.34
C GLY A 28 0.39 10.13 -8.27
N PHE A 29 1.00 9.35 -9.17
CA PHE A 29 0.79 7.89 -9.21
C PHE A 29 1.42 7.15 -8.04
N GLY A 30 2.52 7.64 -7.47
CA GLY A 30 3.14 6.99 -6.30
C GLY A 30 2.26 7.10 -5.07
N ARG A 31 1.61 8.27 -4.87
CA ARG A 31 0.57 8.41 -3.82
C ARG A 31 -0.59 7.45 -4.06
N ILE A 32 -1.12 7.39 -5.29
CA ILE A 32 -2.22 6.46 -5.64
C ILE A 32 -1.81 5.01 -5.34
N ALA A 33 -0.63 4.58 -5.76
CA ALA A 33 -0.12 3.24 -5.50
C ALA A 33 0.00 2.97 -3.99
N SER A 34 0.56 3.90 -3.21
CA SER A 34 0.69 3.79 -1.75
C SER A 34 -0.67 3.58 -1.09
N MET A 35 -1.66 4.40 -1.45
CA MET A 35 -3.03 4.27 -0.96
C MET A 35 -3.67 2.94 -1.37
N THR A 36 -3.47 2.52 -2.62
CA THR A 36 -4.03 1.25 -3.13
C THR A 36 -3.45 0.04 -2.39
N TYR A 37 -2.14 0.00 -2.17
CA TYR A 37 -1.49 -1.09 -1.44
C TYR A 37 -1.91 -1.13 0.03
N ALA A 38 -2.01 0.02 0.69
CA ALA A 38 -2.52 0.10 2.06
C ALA A 38 -3.95 -0.41 2.17
N ASN A 39 -4.84 -0.02 1.25
CA ASN A 39 -6.22 -0.53 1.19
C ASN A 39 -6.30 -2.03 0.93
N ALA A 40 -5.34 -2.58 0.19
CA ALA A 40 -5.21 -4.03 -0.03
C ALA A 40 -4.67 -4.78 1.21
N GLY A 41 -4.24 -4.08 2.27
CA GLY A 41 -3.79 -4.67 3.54
C GLY A 41 -2.28 -4.65 3.76
N ALA A 42 -1.50 -4.10 2.82
CA ALA A 42 -0.05 -4.00 2.96
C ALA A 42 0.34 -2.96 4.01
N THR A 43 1.50 -3.16 4.63
CA THR A 43 2.23 -2.07 5.28
C THR A 43 3.05 -1.33 4.23
N VAL A 44 2.92 -0.01 4.14
CA VAL A 44 3.54 0.77 3.05
C VAL A 44 4.68 1.63 3.58
N ALA A 45 5.88 1.50 2.99
CA ALA A 45 6.96 2.44 3.17
C ALA A 45 6.90 3.49 2.06
N VAL A 46 6.53 4.72 2.39
CA VAL A 46 6.37 5.82 1.45
C VAL A 46 7.69 6.57 1.34
N THR A 47 8.31 6.55 0.17
CA THR A 47 9.56 7.27 -0.06
C THR A 47 9.38 8.33 -1.13
N ASP A 48 9.87 9.54 -0.86
CA ASP A 48 9.89 10.65 -1.81
C ASP A 48 11.12 11.52 -1.54
N ILE A 49 11.54 12.31 -2.53
CA ILE A 49 12.61 13.28 -2.34
C ILE A 49 12.14 14.45 -1.45
N ASP A 50 10.85 14.77 -1.50
CA ASP A 50 10.22 15.73 -0.60
C ASP A 50 9.57 14.99 0.57
N ILE A 51 10.23 14.98 1.72
CA ILE A 51 9.76 14.29 2.92
C ILE A 51 8.38 14.77 3.37
N THR A 52 8.05 16.04 3.16
CA THR A 52 6.75 16.60 3.56
C THR A 52 5.61 15.94 2.79
N LYS A 53 5.85 15.59 1.52
CA LYS A 53 4.87 14.88 0.69
C LYS A 53 4.73 13.43 1.10
N ALA A 54 5.84 12.75 1.41
CA ALA A 54 5.80 11.38 1.94
C ALA A 54 5.02 11.33 3.27
N ASP A 55 5.34 12.22 4.21
CA ASP A 55 4.69 12.32 5.52
C ASP A 55 3.18 12.60 5.39
N ALA A 56 2.78 13.45 4.43
CA ALA A 56 1.36 13.71 4.18
C ALA A 56 0.60 12.45 3.72
N VAL A 57 1.22 11.62 2.88
CA VAL A 57 0.63 10.35 2.44
C VAL A 57 0.62 9.32 3.56
N VAL A 58 1.70 9.23 4.36
CA VAL A 58 1.73 8.38 5.56
C VAL A 58 0.58 8.75 6.49
N ALA A 59 0.42 10.04 6.81
CA ALA A 59 -0.65 10.51 7.65
C ALA A 59 -2.04 10.19 7.08
N GLU A 60 -2.23 10.33 5.77
CA GLU A 60 -3.48 9.95 5.11
C GLU A 60 -3.79 8.46 5.27
N ILE A 61 -2.80 7.59 5.04
CA ILE A 61 -2.94 6.14 5.22
C ILE A 61 -3.27 5.79 6.67
N THR A 62 -2.51 6.33 7.63
CA THR A 62 -2.69 6.01 9.05
C THR A 62 -4.00 6.55 9.60
N ASN A 63 -4.43 7.74 9.19
CA ASN A 63 -5.72 8.31 9.57
C ASN A 63 -6.89 7.50 8.96
N GLY A 64 -6.67 6.85 7.82
CA GLY A 64 -7.59 5.88 7.22
C GLY A 64 -7.59 4.49 7.88
N GLY A 65 -6.77 4.27 8.91
CA GLY A 65 -6.64 2.98 9.60
C GLY A 65 -5.70 1.97 8.93
N GLY A 66 -4.97 2.39 7.90
CA GLY A 66 -3.91 1.60 7.28
C GLY A 66 -2.58 1.72 8.02
N HIS A 67 -1.57 0.98 7.55
CA HIS A 67 -0.21 1.01 8.11
C HIS A 67 0.75 1.61 7.10
N ALA A 68 1.38 2.73 7.44
CA ALA A 68 2.41 3.34 6.63
C ALA A 68 3.51 3.99 7.49
N VAL A 69 4.70 4.07 6.90
CA VAL A 69 5.90 4.74 7.45
C VAL A 69 6.61 5.55 6.40
#